data_AF-N9WFH2-F1
#
_entry.id   AF-N9WFH2-F1
#
_cell.length_a   1.000
_cell.length_b   1.000
_cell.length_c   1.000
_cell.angle_alpha   90.00
_cell.angle_beta   90.00
_cell.angle_gamma   90.00
#
_symmetry.space_group_name_H-M   'P 1'
#
loop_
_entity.id
_entity.type
_entity.pdbx_description
1 polymer ?
#
loop_
_entity_poly.entity_id
_entity_poly.type
_entity_poly.pdbx_seq_one_letter_code
_entity_poly.pdbx_strand_id
1 'polypeptide(L)'
;MKELYLQKVTSQDMVNKIRGMRSEEINTYLTELGCTLTCEGIRGRLEATYNDLAVADAIFETQKIDDTHATFPKAFIDEAVLEIARREDFGFTHYGLISDAILDLMEQGSEQVAADLLEQFRLLFKTAKRFHIDSLEAMMYQVNDGLDMIGVVTFLLDILMEQGRRDKEQYRVLIAFVDKFLHVFSKTSDFFRVGMQYEQAKAYIALKSKKGEQMFQKLLATHSDVTDVVLHYALAYLDDDEKRTRRLLERYASRLDKESPAYEEIQELKKDVYN
;
A
#
# COMPACT_ATOMS: atom_id res chain seq x y z
N MET A 1 15.71 4.75 -22.11
CA MET A 1 15.25 6.14 -21.87
C MET A 1 14.34 6.63 -22.99
N LYS A 2 14.80 6.83 -24.24
CA LYS A 2 13.92 7.26 -25.35
C LYS A 2 12.80 6.26 -25.71
N GLU A 3 13.09 4.96 -25.75
CA GLU A 3 12.09 3.92 -26.08
C GLU A 3 11.03 3.73 -24.97
N LEU A 4 11.44 3.75 -23.70
CA LEU A 4 10.53 3.75 -22.54
C LEU A 4 9.62 4.99 -22.52
N TYR A 5 10.15 6.18 -22.86
CA TYR A 5 9.35 7.39 -23.00
C TYR A 5 8.35 7.31 -24.16
N LEU A 6 8.76 6.74 -25.31
CA LEU A 6 7.89 6.54 -26.46
C LEU A 6 6.77 5.52 -26.17
N GLN A 7 7.06 4.45 -25.41
CA GLN A 7 6.05 3.50 -24.92
C GLN A 7 5.07 4.13 -23.91
N LYS A 8 5.55 4.93 -22.94
CA LYS A 8 4.67 5.61 -21.96
C LYS A 8 3.75 6.64 -22.64
N VAL A 9 4.25 7.39 -23.63
CA VAL A 9 3.45 8.37 -24.41
C VAL A 9 2.39 7.67 -25.27
N THR A 10 2.73 6.55 -25.91
CA THR A 10 1.77 5.78 -26.73
C THR A 10 0.70 5.08 -25.89
N SER A 11 1.04 4.60 -24.69
CA SER A 11 0.07 4.04 -23.75
C SER A 11 -0.91 5.11 -23.23
N GLN A 12 -0.40 6.29 -22.84
CA GLN A 12 -1.26 7.37 -22.34
C GLN A 12 -2.25 7.88 -23.40
N ASP A 13 -1.81 8.00 -24.65
CA ASP A 13 -2.68 8.38 -25.76
C ASP A 13 -3.77 7.34 -26.03
N MET A 14 -3.46 6.05 -25.87
CA MET A 14 -4.44 4.96 -25.98
C MET A 14 -5.46 5.02 -24.84
N VAL A 15 -5.01 5.16 -23.58
CA VAL A 15 -5.89 5.30 -22.40
C VAL A 15 -6.84 6.48 -22.57
N ASN A 16 -6.33 7.63 -23.00
CA ASN A 16 -7.15 8.83 -23.22
C ASN A 16 -8.21 8.61 -24.32
N LYS A 17 -7.88 7.86 -25.37
CA LYS A 17 -8.85 7.50 -26.42
C LYS A 17 -9.92 6.55 -25.88
N ILE A 18 -9.53 5.50 -25.15
CA ILE A 18 -10.44 4.51 -24.57
C ILE A 18 -11.47 5.19 -23.65
N ARG A 19 -11.03 6.12 -22.80
CA ARG A 19 -11.91 6.91 -21.91
C ARG A 19 -13.03 7.66 -22.66
N GLY A 20 -12.78 8.06 -23.91
CA GLY A 20 -13.77 8.73 -24.76
C GLY A 20 -14.68 7.80 -25.57
N MET A 21 -14.35 6.51 -25.67
CA MET A 21 -15.11 5.55 -26.49
C MET A 21 -16.40 5.11 -25.83
N ARG A 22 -17.45 4.87 -26.61
CA ARG A 22 -18.65 4.15 -26.15
C ARG A 22 -18.38 2.64 -26.08
N SER A 23 -19.22 1.92 -25.35
CA SER A 23 -19.08 0.47 -25.20
C SER A 23 -19.14 -0.28 -26.54
N GLU A 24 -19.91 0.20 -27.53
CA GLU A 24 -19.91 -0.40 -28.87
C GLU A 24 -18.57 -0.24 -29.61
N GLU A 25 -17.89 0.88 -29.40
CA GLU A 25 -16.57 1.16 -29.99
C GLU A 25 -15.51 0.26 -29.33
N ILE A 26 -15.54 0.13 -28.01
CA ILE A 26 -14.65 -0.81 -27.27
C ILE A 26 -14.87 -2.25 -27.75
N ASN A 27 -16.13 -2.69 -27.90
CA ASN A 27 -16.45 -4.02 -28.44
C ASN A 27 -15.89 -4.24 -29.84
N THR A 28 -15.93 -3.22 -30.70
CA THR A 28 -15.40 -3.30 -32.06
C THR A 28 -13.90 -3.57 -32.03
N TYR A 29 -13.14 -2.80 -31.23
CA TYR A 29 -11.69 -2.97 -31.12
C TYR A 29 -11.27 -4.26 -30.40
N LEU A 30 -12.04 -4.70 -29.40
CA LEU A 30 -11.85 -6.03 -28.80
C LEU A 30 -12.01 -7.13 -29.85
N THR A 31 -13.04 -7.03 -30.70
CA THR A 31 -13.29 -8.01 -31.77
C THR A 31 -12.21 -7.98 -32.85
N GLU A 32 -11.72 -6.79 -33.23
CA GLU A 32 -10.59 -6.64 -34.17
C GLU A 32 -9.34 -7.39 -33.70
N LEU A 33 -9.10 -7.43 -32.39
CA LEU A 33 -7.99 -8.14 -31.75
C LEU A 33 -8.22 -9.66 -31.61
N GLY A 34 -9.39 -10.17 -31.99
CA GLY A 34 -9.77 -11.56 -31.82
C GLY A 34 -10.35 -11.89 -30.44
N CYS A 35 -10.69 -10.89 -29.61
CA CYS A 35 -11.39 -11.10 -28.37
C CYS A 35 -12.88 -11.41 -28.63
N THR A 36 -13.34 -12.51 -28.06
CA THR A 36 -14.71 -13.04 -28.14
C THR A 36 -15.62 -12.54 -27.02
N LEU A 37 -15.06 -11.92 -25.98
CA LEU A 37 -15.85 -11.33 -24.91
C LEU A 37 -16.29 -9.92 -25.30
N THR A 38 -17.58 -9.65 -25.11
CA THR A 38 -18.12 -8.29 -25.15
C THR A 38 -17.84 -7.56 -23.83
N CYS A 39 -18.04 -6.24 -23.81
CA CYS A 39 -17.99 -5.43 -22.60
C CYS A 39 -18.90 -5.99 -21.51
N GLU A 40 -20.09 -6.49 -21.86
CA GLU A 40 -20.99 -7.12 -20.89
C GLU A 40 -20.43 -8.44 -20.34
N GLY A 41 -19.79 -9.24 -21.19
CA GLY A 41 -19.10 -10.47 -20.77
C GLY A 41 -17.91 -10.18 -19.85
N ILE A 42 -17.12 -9.14 -20.16
CA ILE A 42 -16.02 -8.67 -19.31
C ILE A 42 -16.56 -8.15 -17.97
N ARG A 43 -17.59 -7.30 -18.00
CA ARG A 43 -18.29 -6.81 -16.80
C ARG A 43 -18.75 -7.97 -15.91
N GLY A 44 -19.38 -8.99 -16.48
CA GLY A 44 -19.81 -10.18 -15.73
C GLY A 44 -18.67 -10.95 -15.07
N ARG A 45 -17.47 -10.97 -15.68
CA ARG A 45 -16.26 -11.54 -15.04
C ARG A 45 -15.72 -10.64 -13.93
N LEU A 46 -15.71 -9.33 -14.15
CA LEU A 46 -15.28 -8.32 -13.18
C LEU A 46 -16.16 -8.31 -11.92
N GLU A 47 -17.45 -8.70 -12.00
CA GLU A 47 -18.30 -8.85 -10.80
C GLU A 47 -17.78 -9.93 -9.83
N ALA A 48 -17.05 -10.92 -10.33
CA ALA A 48 -16.59 -12.09 -9.57
C ALA A 48 -15.17 -11.95 -9.02
N THR A 49 -14.45 -10.88 -9.36
CA THR A 49 -13.05 -10.68 -8.94
C THR A 49 -12.74 -9.22 -8.66
N TYR A 50 -11.83 -8.96 -7.73
CA TYR A 50 -11.25 -7.64 -7.54
C TYR A 50 -10.01 -7.39 -8.41
N ASN A 51 -9.39 -8.46 -8.90
CA ASN A 51 -8.20 -8.43 -9.74
C ASN A 51 -8.66 -8.38 -11.20
N ASP A 52 -8.70 -7.16 -11.75
CA ASP A 52 -9.05 -6.88 -13.14
C ASP A 52 -8.00 -7.44 -14.12
N LEU A 53 -6.71 -7.43 -13.79
CA LEU A 53 -5.66 -8.07 -14.59
C LEU A 53 -5.93 -9.56 -14.80
N ALA A 54 -6.43 -10.29 -13.80
CA ALA A 54 -6.80 -11.70 -13.96
C ALA A 54 -7.90 -11.93 -15.02
N VAL A 55 -8.75 -10.92 -15.29
CA VAL A 55 -9.74 -11.01 -16.38
C VAL A 55 -9.05 -10.86 -17.73
N ALA A 56 -8.10 -9.93 -17.85
CA ALA A 56 -7.33 -9.73 -19.07
C ALA A 56 -6.41 -10.94 -19.36
N ASP A 57 -5.69 -11.43 -18.36
CA ASP A 57 -4.85 -12.64 -18.45
C ASP A 57 -5.67 -13.84 -18.94
N ALA A 58 -6.87 -14.06 -18.38
CA ALA A 58 -7.75 -15.13 -18.82
C ALA A 58 -8.17 -14.98 -20.30
N ILE A 59 -8.28 -13.76 -20.83
CA ILE A 59 -8.52 -13.53 -22.26
C ILE A 59 -7.31 -13.96 -23.07
N PHE A 60 -6.10 -13.52 -22.69
CA PHE A 60 -4.86 -13.88 -23.38
C PHE A 60 -4.55 -15.38 -23.35
N GLU A 61 -4.86 -16.06 -22.24
CA GLU A 61 -4.62 -17.50 -22.08
C GLU A 61 -5.60 -18.36 -22.90
N THR A 62 -6.85 -17.90 -23.06
CA THR A 62 -7.92 -18.71 -23.65
C THR A 62 -8.24 -18.36 -25.10
N GLN A 63 -7.76 -17.23 -25.59
CA GLN A 63 -8.13 -16.70 -26.90
C GLN A 63 -6.91 -16.37 -27.74
N LYS A 64 -7.05 -16.54 -29.06
CA LYS A 64 -5.99 -16.20 -29.99
C LYS A 64 -6.06 -14.70 -30.30
N ILE A 65 -5.28 -13.92 -29.55
CA ILE A 65 -5.17 -12.47 -29.75
C ILE A 65 -4.11 -12.16 -30.82
N ASP A 66 -4.46 -11.28 -31.77
CA ASP A 66 -3.58 -10.86 -32.87
C ASP A 66 -3.78 -9.37 -33.16
N ASP A 67 -2.72 -8.58 -33.02
CA ASP A 67 -2.71 -7.14 -33.25
C ASP A 67 -2.04 -6.73 -34.58
N THR A 68 -1.63 -7.68 -35.42
CA THR A 68 -0.90 -7.42 -36.69
C THR A 68 -1.66 -6.49 -37.65
N HIS A 69 -2.99 -6.55 -37.63
CA HIS A 69 -3.87 -5.75 -38.48
C HIS A 69 -4.87 -4.91 -37.68
N ALA A 70 -4.69 -4.80 -36.37
CA ALA A 70 -5.61 -4.10 -35.48
C ALA A 70 -5.28 -2.61 -35.37
N THR A 71 -6.30 -1.81 -35.04
CA THR A 71 -6.14 -0.36 -34.81
C THR A 71 -5.27 -0.06 -33.57
N PHE A 72 -5.38 -0.91 -32.55
CA PHE A 72 -4.67 -0.79 -31.28
C PHE A 72 -3.80 -2.01 -31.03
N PRO A 73 -2.70 -1.88 -30.26
CA PRO A 73 -1.91 -3.03 -29.83
C PRO A 73 -2.71 -3.92 -28.87
N LYS A 74 -2.25 -5.15 -28.67
CA LYS A 74 -2.89 -6.11 -27.74
C LYS A 74 -3.06 -5.58 -26.30
N ALA A 75 -2.21 -4.65 -25.85
CA ALA A 75 -2.32 -3.97 -24.55
C ALA A 75 -3.64 -3.19 -24.39
N PHE A 76 -4.35 -2.89 -25.48
CA PHE A 76 -5.70 -2.34 -25.43
C PHE A 76 -6.66 -3.20 -24.60
N ILE A 77 -6.48 -4.52 -24.55
CA ILE A 77 -7.35 -5.41 -23.78
C ILE A 77 -7.24 -5.11 -22.29
N ASP A 78 -6.03 -4.94 -21.76
CA ASP A 78 -5.79 -4.59 -20.36
C ASP A 78 -6.50 -3.27 -20.02
N GLU A 79 -6.27 -2.24 -20.84
CA GLU A 79 -6.87 -0.92 -20.66
C GLU A 79 -8.39 -0.92 -20.82
N ALA A 80 -8.94 -1.73 -21.72
CA ALA A 80 -10.37 -1.86 -21.92
C ALA A 80 -11.03 -2.55 -20.72
N VAL A 81 -10.41 -3.60 -20.17
CA VAL A 81 -10.89 -4.27 -18.95
C VAL A 81 -10.90 -3.29 -17.78
N LEU A 82 -9.82 -2.53 -17.59
CA LEU A 82 -9.72 -1.53 -16.54
C LEU A 82 -10.72 -0.37 -16.73
N GLU A 83 -10.94 0.08 -17.97
CA GLU A 83 -11.93 1.12 -18.27
C GLU A 83 -13.36 0.62 -18.02
N ILE A 84 -13.68 -0.63 -18.37
CA ILE A 84 -14.97 -1.23 -18.02
C ILE A 84 -15.11 -1.30 -16.49
N ALA A 85 -14.05 -1.69 -15.77
CA ALA A 85 -14.05 -1.67 -14.31
C ALA A 85 -14.33 -0.27 -13.74
N ARG A 86 -13.80 0.78 -14.38
CA ARG A 86 -13.95 2.18 -13.98
C ARG A 86 -15.36 2.73 -14.16
N ARG A 87 -16.09 2.29 -15.18
CA ARG A 87 -17.40 2.85 -15.57
C ARG A 87 -18.57 2.30 -14.77
N GLU A 88 -18.39 1.14 -14.16
CA GLU A 88 -19.45 0.34 -13.56
C GLU A 88 -19.44 0.47 -12.03
N ASP A 89 -20.62 0.42 -11.40
CA ASP A 89 -20.74 0.40 -9.94
C ASP A 89 -20.84 -1.04 -9.42
N PHE A 90 -19.71 -1.62 -9.07
CA PHE A 90 -19.64 -2.97 -8.50
C PHE A 90 -19.88 -3.01 -6.98
N GLY A 91 -20.08 -1.86 -6.34
CA GLY A 91 -20.11 -1.76 -4.88
C GLY A 91 -18.74 -1.96 -4.20
N PHE A 92 -17.65 -2.12 -4.96
CA PHE A 92 -16.25 -2.10 -4.54
C PHE A 92 -15.40 -1.45 -5.64
N THR A 93 -14.10 -1.25 -5.40
CA THR A 93 -13.16 -0.72 -6.40
C THR A 93 -12.15 -1.78 -6.76
N HIS A 94 -12.00 -2.08 -8.04
CA HIS A 94 -10.99 -3.01 -8.56
C HIS A 94 -9.59 -2.57 -8.17
N TYR A 95 -8.71 -3.54 -7.95
CA TYR A 95 -7.37 -3.26 -7.43
C TYR A 95 -6.54 -2.43 -8.41
N GLY A 96 -6.61 -2.69 -9.72
CA GLY A 96 -5.89 -1.91 -10.73
C GLY A 96 -6.23 -0.41 -10.67
N LEU A 97 -7.48 -0.06 -10.39
CA LEU A 97 -7.89 1.34 -10.22
C LEU A 97 -7.30 1.99 -8.97
N ILE A 98 -7.13 1.21 -7.89
CA ILE A 98 -6.53 1.67 -6.64
C ILE A 98 -5.02 1.80 -6.82
N SER A 99 -4.36 0.81 -7.42
CA SER A 99 -2.91 0.81 -7.62
C SER A 99 -2.49 1.91 -8.60
N ASP A 100 -3.23 2.12 -9.69
CA ASP A 100 -3.02 3.26 -10.59
C ASP A 100 -3.11 4.60 -9.86
N ALA A 101 -4.15 4.79 -9.05
CA ALA A 101 -4.32 6.04 -8.30
C ALA A 101 -3.18 6.25 -7.30
N ILE A 102 -2.71 5.20 -6.63
CA ILE A 102 -1.54 5.27 -5.74
C ILE A 102 -0.27 5.62 -6.54
N LEU A 103 -0.04 4.98 -7.68
CA LEU A 103 1.12 5.26 -8.54
C LEU A 103 1.12 6.72 -9.01
N ASP A 104 -0.02 7.23 -9.47
CA ASP A 104 -0.17 8.63 -9.86
C ASP A 104 0.17 9.58 -8.71
N LEU A 105 -0.32 9.29 -7.49
CA LEU A 105 -0.01 10.08 -6.30
C LEU A 105 1.49 10.08 -5.96
N MET A 106 2.13 8.92 -6.10
CA MET A 106 3.55 8.75 -5.81
C MET A 106 4.44 9.39 -6.90
N GLU A 107 4.04 9.37 -8.17
CA GLU A 107 4.80 9.96 -9.28
C GLU A 107 4.66 11.49 -9.35
N GLN A 108 3.45 12.02 -9.18
CA GLN A 108 3.15 13.43 -9.44
C GLN A 108 3.36 14.31 -8.21
N GLY A 109 3.27 13.72 -7.01
CA GLY A 109 3.25 14.44 -5.74
C GLY A 109 1.97 15.25 -5.57
N SER A 110 1.44 15.28 -4.35
CA SER A 110 0.27 16.07 -3.97
C SER A 110 0.53 16.75 -2.61
N GLU A 111 0.03 17.96 -2.42
CA GLU A 111 0.04 18.59 -1.08
C GLU A 111 -0.85 17.83 -0.09
N GLN A 112 -1.76 17.00 -0.60
CA GLN A 112 -2.72 16.20 0.14
C GLN A 112 -2.45 14.70 0.07
N VAL A 113 -1.22 14.28 -0.30
CA VAL A 113 -0.83 12.86 -0.48
C VAL A 113 -1.35 11.96 0.64
N ALA A 114 -1.24 12.37 1.91
CA ALA A 114 -1.73 11.56 3.03
C ALA A 114 -3.24 11.31 2.97
N ALA A 115 -4.03 12.34 2.70
CA ALA A 115 -5.49 12.22 2.60
C ALA A 115 -5.89 11.38 1.39
N ASP A 116 -5.22 11.58 0.26
CA ASP A 116 -5.48 10.84 -0.97
C ASP A 116 -5.14 9.35 -0.81
N LEU A 117 -3.99 9.02 -0.19
CA LEU A 117 -3.61 7.65 0.14
C LEU A 117 -4.57 7.00 1.14
N LEU A 118 -5.00 7.73 2.18
CA LEU A 118 -6.00 7.23 3.13
C LEU A 118 -7.32 6.86 2.43
N GLU A 119 -7.73 7.63 1.43
CA GLU A 119 -8.91 7.31 0.61
C GLU A 119 -8.67 6.04 -0.22
N GLN A 120 -7.51 5.89 -0.86
CA GLN A 120 -7.19 4.67 -1.60
C GLN A 120 -7.20 3.42 -0.70
N PHE A 121 -6.64 3.50 0.51
CA PHE A 121 -6.71 2.41 1.48
C PHE A 121 -8.13 2.16 1.99
N ARG A 122 -8.98 3.20 2.12
CA ARG A 122 -10.39 3.03 2.47
C ARG A 122 -11.13 2.21 1.40
N LEU A 123 -10.87 2.49 0.12
CA LEU A 123 -11.39 1.71 -1.00
C LEU A 123 -10.85 0.28 -0.97
N LEU A 124 -9.55 0.11 -0.74
CA LEU A 124 -8.91 -1.21 -0.61
C LEU A 124 -9.52 -2.04 0.51
N PHE A 125 -9.76 -1.46 1.69
CA PHE A 125 -10.41 -2.16 2.80
C PHE A 125 -11.84 -2.60 2.47
N LYS A 126 -12.57 -1.79 1.69
CA LYS A 126 -13.92 -2.15 1.21
C LYS A 126 -13.85 -3.37 0.28
N THR A 127 -12.88 -3.37 -0.64
CA THR A 127 -12.61 -4.48 -1.57
C THR A 127 -12.17 -5.74 -0.82
N ALA A 128 -11.20 -5.64 0.08
CA ALA A 128 -10.75 -6.76 0.91
C ALA A 128 -11.91 -7.39 1.69
N LYS A 129 -12.80 -6.57 2.29
CA LYS A 129 -13.99 -7.06 2.99
C LYS A 129 -14.96 -7.78 2.05
N ARG A 130 -15.19 -7.28 0.84
CA ARG A 130 -16.11 -7.86 -0.15
C ARG A 130 -15.68 -9.25 -0.61
N PHE A 131 -14.37 -9.46 -0.71
CA PHE A 131 -13.75 -10.69 -1.21
C PHE A 131 -13.11 -11.55 -0.10
N HIS A 132 -13.37 -11.22 1.17
CA HIS A 132 -12.87 -11.95 2.34
C HIS A 132 -11.34 -12.10 2.35
N ILE A 133 -10.63 -11.06 1.93
CA ILE A 133 -9.17 -11.03 1.91
C ILE A 133 -8.65 -10.51 3.24
N ASP A 134 -7.73 -11.25 3.85
CA ASP A 134 -7.18 -10.96 5.17
C ASP A 134 -5.65 -10.80 5.19
N SER A 135 -5.00 -10.75 4.03
CA SER A 135 -3.57 -10.42 3.87
C SER A 135 -3.37 -9.50 2.67
N LEU A 136 -2.72 -8.36 2.90
CA LEU A 136 -2.31 -7.45 1.84
C LEU A 136 -1.22 -8.09 0.95
N GLU A 137 -0.28 -8.79 1.56
CA GLU A 137 0.81 -9.46 0.87
C GLU A 137 0.29 -10.53 -0.12
N ALA A 138 -0.76 -11.26 0.26
CA ALA A 138 -1.43 -12.20 -0.63
C ALA A 138 -2.08 -11.48 -1.84
N MET A 139 -2.68 -10.30 -1.63
CA MET A 139 -3.20 -9.50 -2.75
C MET A 139 -2.10 -9.06 -3.68
N MET A 140 -1.00 -8.50 -3.14
CA MET A 140 0.15 -8.06 -3.92
C MET A 140 0.74 -9.22 -4.74
N TYR A 141 0.86 -10.41 -4.14
CA TYR A 141 1.36 -11.59 -4.83
C TYR A 141 0.43 -12.08 -5.95
N GLN A 142 -0.89 -12.05 -5.72
CA GLN A 142 -1.88 -12.51 -6.69
C GLN A 142 -2.06 -11.56 -7.88
N VAL A 143 -1.99 -10.25 -7.65
CA VAL A 143 -2.09 -9.26 -8.72
C VAL A 143 -0.75 -9.09 -9.43
N ASN A 144 0.34 -9.03 -8.67
CA ASN A 144 1.71 -8.93 -9.17
C ASN A 144 1.92 -7.78 -10.18
N ASP A 145 1.36 -6.61 -9.89
CA ASP A 145 1.48 -5.39 -10.71
C ASP A 145 2.78 -4.61 -10.46
N GLY A 146 3.59 -5.06 -9.49
CA GLY A 146 4.87 -4.45 -9.14
C GLY A 146 4.77 -3.25 -8.18
N LEU A 147 3.58 -2.88 -7.71
CA LEU A 147 3.42 -1.84 -6.70
C LEU A 147 3.78 -2.36 -5.31
N ASP A 148 4.76 -1.72 -4.67
CA ASP A 148 5.12 -2.01 -3.27
C ASP A 148 4.15 -1.34 -2.29
N MET A 149 3.02 -1.99 -2.03
CA MET A 149 2.01 -1.49 -1.08
C MET A 149 2.54 -1.42 0.36
N ILE A 150 3.55 -2.22 0.73
CA ILE A 150 4.16 -2.16 2.06
C ILE A 150 4.95 -0.86 2.21
N GLY A 151 5.73 -0.52 1.19
CA GLY A 151 6.41 0.77 1.07
C GLY A 151 5.43 1.95 1.12
N VAL A 152 4.29 1.86 0.41
CA VAL A 152 3.25 2.90 0.42
C VAL A 152 2.64 3.10 1.81
N VAL A 153 2.32 2.02 2.53
CA VAL A 153 1.82 2.14 3.91
C VAL A 153 2.87 2.80 4.81
N THR A 154 4.13 2.37 4.71
CA THR A 154 5.23 2.93 5.53
C THR A 154 5.36 4.43 5.28
N PHE A 155 5.37 4.84 4.02
CA PHE A 155 5.40 6.23 3.61
C PHE A 155 4.20 7.04 4.15
N LEU A 156 3.00 6.49 4.10
CA LEU A 156 1.82 7.14 4.68
C LEU A 156 1.96 7.35 6.19
N LEU A 157 2.45 6.34 6.93
CA LEU A 157 2.67 6.44 8.37
C LEU A 157 3.70 7.52 8.70
N ASP A 158 4.79 7.61 7.93
CA ASP A 158 5.82 8.64 8.10
C ASP A 158 5.25 10.05 7.89
N ILE A 159 4.47 10.26 6.83
CA ILE A 159 3.82 11.55 6.57
C ILE A 159 2.89 11.92 7.73
N LEU A 160 2.04 11.00 8.18
CA LEU A 160 1.10 11.27 9.27
C LEU A 160 1.83 11.54 10.60
N MET A 161 2.96 10.86 10.84
CA MET A 161 3.81 11.09 12.00
C MET A 161 4.43 12.49 11.96
N GLU A 162 4.97 12.91 10.80
CA GLU A 162 5.55 14.24 10.61
C GLU A 162 4.49 15.34 10.76
N GLN A 163 3.35 15.21 10.07
CA GLN A 163 2.25 16.16 10.17
C GLN A 163 1.71 16.23 11.60
N GLY A 164 1.71 15.10 12.33
CA GLY A 164 1.36 14.98 13.74
C GLY A 164 2.13 15.92 14.66
N ARG A 165 3.39 16.23 14.32
CA ARG A 165 4.24 17.16 15.09
C ARG A 165 3.67 18.58 15.08
N ARG A 166 2.89 18.94 14.04
CA ARG A 166 2.24 20.25 13.87
C ARG A 166 0.76 20.19 14.24
N ASP A 167 0.07 19.11 13.90
CA ASP A 167 -1.34 18.88 14.19
C ASP A 167 -1.56 17.50 14.83
N LYS A 168 -1.86 17.50 16.12
CA LYS A 168 -2.05 16.28 16.91
C LYS A 168 -3.20 15.40 16.41
N GLU A 169 -4.13 15.92 15.61
CA GLU A 169 -5.17 15.08 15.02
C GLU A 169 -4.59 14.03 14.07
N GLN A 170 -3.48 14.33 13.39
CA GLN A 170 -2.85 13.38 12.47
C GLN A 170 -2.29 12.14 13.19
N TYR A 171 -1.84 12.28 14.45
CA TYR A 171 -1.53 11.11 15.27
C TYR A 171 -2.74 10.22 15.52
N ARG A 172 -3.93 10.79 15.71
CA ARG A 172 -5.17 10.01 15.88
C ARG A 172 -5.57 9.32 14.59
N VAL A 173 -5.41 9.99 13.45
CA VAL A 173 -5.62 9.41 12.12
C VAL A 173 -4.69 8.22 11.90
N LEU A 174 -3.39 8.38 12.17
CA LEU A 174 -2.40 7.29 12.10
C LEU A 174 -2.82 6.09 12.95
N ILE A 175 -3.16 6.34 14.22
CA ILE A 175 -3.58 5.28 15.15
C ILE A 175 -4.81 4.54 14.62
N ALA A 176 -5.83 5.28 14.17
CA ALA A 176 -7.07 4.70 13.65
C ALA A 176 -6.83 3.92 12.34
N PHE A 177 -5.94 4.41 11.49
CA PHE A 177 -5.53 3.72 10.27
C PHE A 177 -4.85 2.38 10.60
N VAL A 178 -3.86 2.37 11.49
CA VAL A 178 -3.18 1.12 11.90
C VAL A 178 -4.14 0.12 12.53
N ASP A 179 -5.02 0.58 13.44
CA ASP A 179 -6.05 -0.29 14.06
C ASP A 179 -6.96 -0.90 12.99
N LYS A 180 -7.40 -0.10 12.02
CA LYS A 180 -8.27 -0.56 10.93
C LYS A 180 -7.54 -1.52 10.00
N PHE A 181 -6.30 -1.20 9.65
CA PHE A 181 -5.46 -2.01 8.77
C PHE A 181 -5.27 -3.41 9.36
N LEU A 182 -4.80 -3.48 10.61
CA LEU A 182 -4.55 -4.77 11.29
C LEU A 182 -5.82 -5.57 11.56
N HIS A 183 -6.97 -4.90 11.66
CA HIS A 183 -8.26 -5.59 11.75
C HIS A 183 -8.71 -6.20 10.41
N VAL A 184 -8.51 -5.49 9.30
CA VAL A 184 -8.88 -5.97 7.96
C VAL A 184 -7.88 -7.04 7.50
N PHE A 185 -6.60 -6.75 7.58
CA PHE A 185 -5.51 -7.63 7.17
C PHE A 185 -4.92 -8.38 8.36
N SER A 186 -5.73 -9.23 8.98
CA SER A 186 -5.36 -9.97 10.19
C SER A 186 -4.21 -10.97 10.02
N LYS A 187 -3.89 -11.36 8.79
CA LYS A 187 -2.78 -12.27 8.44
C LYS A 187 -1.55 -11.55 7.89
N THR A 188 -1.44 -10.24 8.10
CA THR A 188 -0.20 -9.50 7.82
C THR A 188 0.98 -10.10 8.58
N SER A 189 2.12 -10.17 7.90
CA SER A 189 3.38 -10.67 8.41
C SER A 189 3.76 -10.04 9.75
N ASP A 190 4.40 -10.83 10.61
CA ASP A 190 4.80 -10.40 11.95
C ASP A 190 5.73 -9.19 11.91
N PHE A 191 6.69 -9.19 10.98
CA PHE A 191 7.60 -8.06 10.75
C PHE A 191 6.85 -6.76 10.47
N PHE A 192 5.97 -6.78 9.47
CA PHE A 192 5.26 -5.56 9.07
C PHE A 192 4.24 -5.10 10.13
N ARG A 193 3.56 -6.05 10.77
CA ARG A 193 2.66 -5.77 11.90
C ARG A 193 3.40 -5.06 13.05
N VAL A 194 4.58 -5.55 13.42
CA VAL A 194 5.38 -4.96 14.50
C VAL A 194 5.86 -3.56 14.10
N GLY A 195 6.31 -3.36 12.86
CA GLY A 195 6.66 -2.04 12.34
C GLY A 195 5.52 -1.01 12.47
N MET A 196 4.31 -1.36 12.04
CA MET A 196 3.13 -0.49 12.23
C MET A 196 2.81 -0.22 13.70
N GLN A 197 3.00 -1.22 14.58
CA GLN A 197 2.79 -1.05 16.02
C GLN A 197 3.82 -0.12 16.65
N TYR A 198 5.05 -0.05 16.14
CA TYR A 198 6.03 0.96 16.57
C TYR A 198 5.54 2.37 16.25
N GLU A 199 5.10 2.63 15.02
CA GLU A 199 4.57 3.95 14.64
C GLU A 199 3.31 4.31 15.43
N GLN A 200 2.41 3.35 15.63
CA GLN A 200 1.23 3.55 16.46
C GLN A 200 1.60 3.85 17.93
N ALA A 201 2.60 3.17 18.50
CA ALA A 201 3.05 3.41 19.86
C ALA A 201 3.71 4.79 20.01
N LYS A 202 4.55 5.19 19.06
CA LYS A 202 5.15 6.54 18.97
C LYS A 202 4.07 7.62 18.94
N ALA A 203 3.04 7.46 18.09
CA ALA A 203 1.93 8.41 18.01
C ALA A 203 1.18 8.53 19.35
N TYR A 204 0.93 7.42 20.05
CA TYR A 204 0.33 7.47 21.38
C TYR A 204 1.23 8.20 22.40
N ILE A 205 2.55 8.01 22.34
CA ILE A 205 3.51 8.69 23.21
C ILE A 205 3.51 10.20 22.95
N ALA A 206 3.53 10.63 21.70
CA ALA A 206 3.44 12.04 21.31
C ALA A 206 2.13 12.70 21.79
N LEU A 207 1.04 11.91 21.84
CA LEU A 207 -0.23 12.31 22.46
C LEU A 207 -0.25 12.26 23.99
N LYS A 208 0.88 11.98 24.65
CA LYS A 208 1.03 11.81 26.11
C LYS A 208 0.15 10.69 26.69
N SER A 209 -0.17 9.68 25.88
CA SER A 209 -0.96 8.51 26.29
C SER A 209 -0.07 7.41 26.86
N LYS A 210 -0.50 6.77 27.95
CA LYS A 210 0.17 5.59 28.51
C LYS A 210 0.06 4.35 27.61
N LYS A 211 -0.83 4.36 26.62
CA LYS A 211 -1.04 3.21 25.72
C LYS A 211 0.21 2.87 24.90
N GLY A 212 0.93 3.88 24.40
CA GLY A 212 2.13 3.64 23.60
C GLY A 212 3.22 2.91 24.40
N GLU A 213 3.40 3.31 25.66
CA GLU A 213 4.27 2.60 26.60
C GLU A 213 3.80 1.17 26.86
N GLN A 214 2.50 0.96 27.09
CA GLN A 214 1.95 -0.39 27.26
C GLN A 214 2.18 -1.28 26.04
N MET A 215 2.10 -0.71 24.83
CA MET A 215 2.38 -1.41 23.59
C MET A 215 3.85 -1.84 23.51
N PHE A 216 4.80 -0.94 23.75
CA PHE A 216 6.21 -1.30 23.79
C PHE A 216 6.52 -2.36 24.86
N GLN A 217 5.93 -2.26 26.05
CA GLN A 217 6.10 -3.28 27.09
C GLN A 217 5.55 -4.65 26.66
N LYS A 218 4.42 -4.68 25.94
CA LYS A 218 3.90 -5.92 25.36
C LYS A 218 4.84 -6.48 24.30
N LEU A 219 5.33 -5.64 23.38
CA LEU A 219 6.27 -6.04 22.33
C LEU A 219 7.58 -6.59 22.92
N LEU A 220 8.12 -5.95 23.97
CA LEU A 220 9.30 -6.43 24.69
C LEU A 220 9.11 -7.82 25.34
N ALA A 221 7.87 -8.26 25.53
CA ALA A 221 7.55 -9.57 26.10
C ALA A 221 7.22 -10.63 25.04
N THR A 222 6.83 -10.21 23.82
CA THR A 222 6.30 -11.12 22.80
C THR A 222 7.08 -11.16 21.49
N HIS A 223 7.81 -10.10 21.14
CA HIS A 223 8.60 -10.06 19.91
C HIS A 223 9.90 -10.86 20.08
N SER A 224 10.34 -11.52 19.01
CA SER A 224 11.54 -12.36 19.01
C SER A 224 12.82 -11.53 19.14
N ASP A 225 12.86 -10.35 18.53
CA ASP A 225 14.00 -9.44 18.61
C ASP A 225 13.75 -8.35 19.65
N VAL A 226 14.21 -8.58 20.88
CA VAL A 226 14.07 -7.60 21.96
C VAL A 226 14.90 -6.34 21.68
N THR A 227 16.03 -6.46 20.99
CA THR A 227 16.95 -5.36 20.71
C THR A 227 16.30 -4.35 19.77
N ASP A 228 15.63 -4.84 18.73
CA ASP A 228 14.82 -4.04 17.80
C ASP A 228 13.73 -3.24 18.53
N VAL A 229 12.96 -3.91 19.41
CA VAL A 229 11.92 -3.21 20.21
C VAL A 229 12.54 -2.13 21.10
N VAL A 230 13.69 -2.39 21.73
CA VAL A 230 14.37 -1.41 22.59
C VAL A 230 14.82 -0.19 21.79
N LEU A 231 15.36 -0.38 20.59
CA LEU A 231 15.73 0.71 19.69
C LEU A 231 14.52 1.59 19.39
N HIS A 232 13.44 1.02 18.85
CA HIS A 232 12.24 1.78 18.48
C HIS A 232 11.56 2.47 19.68
N TYR A 233 11.63 1.85 20.85
CA TYR A 233 11.12 2.43 22.09
C TYR A 233 11.94 3.62 22.58
N ALA A 234 13.27 3.55 22.45
CA ALA A 234 14.16 4.67 22.75
C ALA A 234 13.95 5.81 21.75
N LEU A 235 13.86 5.51 20.45
CA LEU A 235 13.61 6.49 19.39
C LEU A 235 12.29 7.23 19.58
N ALA A 236 11.27 6.59 20.17
CA ALA A 236 9.98 7.23 20.48
C ALA A 236 10.08 8.43 21.44
N TYR A 237 11.19 8.57 22.17
CA TYR A 237 11.45 9.68 23.09
C TYR A 237 12.59 10.60 22.67
N LEU A 238 13.34 10.27 21.62
CA LEU A 238 14.58 10.95 21.28
C LEU A 238 14.40 12.47 21.10
N ASP A 239 13.39 12.87 20.33
CA ASP A 239 13.15 14.28 20.02
C ASP A 239 12.54 15.08 21.21
N ASP A 240 11.83 14.41 22.12
CA ASP A 240 11.01 15.06 23.16
C ASP A 240 11.55 14.94 24.60
N ASP A 241 12.24 13.83 24.93
CA ASP A 241 12.75 13.51 26.27
C ASP A 241 14.00 12.63 26.18
N GLU A 242 15.12 13.24 25.78
CA GLU A 242 16.42 12.58 25.67
C GLU A 242 16.84 11.86 26.97
N LYS A 243 16.50 12.41 28.15
CA LYS A 243 16.77 11.76 29.45
C LYS A 243 16.00 10.45 29.60
N ARG A 244 14.79 10.36 29.06
CA ARG A 244 14.03 9.11 29.02
C ARG A 244 14.62 8.14 28.03
N THR A 245 15.08 8.61 26.87
CA THR A 245 15.86 7.79 25.92
C THR A 245 17.07 7.16 26.60
N ARG A 246 17.93 7.95 27.28
CA ARG A 246 19.08 7.45 28.06
C ARG A 246 18.66 6.35 29.04
N ARG A 247 17.65 6.63 29.88
CA ARG A 247 17.16 5.69 30.91
C ARG A 247 16.61 4.38 30.33
N LEU A 248 15.96 4.42 29.17
CA LEU A 248 15.45 3.21 28.51
C LEU A 248 16.61 2.33 28.03
N LEU A 249 17.63 2.94 27.41
CA LEU A 249 18.82 2.23 26.93
C LEU A 249 19.63 1.62 28.08
N GLU A 250 19.75 2.31 29.21
CA GLU A 250 20.36 1.77 30.44
C GLU A 250 19.56 0.61 31.01
N ARG A 251 18.24 0.80 31.16
CA ARG A 251 17.34 -0.19 31.76
C ARG A 251 17.38 -1.53 31.04
N TYR A 252 17.51 -1.52 29.72
CA TYR A 252 17.49 -2.73 28.90
C TYR A 252 18.87 -3.16 28.39
N ALA A 253 19.96 -2.53 28.86
CA ALA A 253 21.31 -2.83 28.39
C ALA A 253 21.69 -4.32 28.49
N SER A 254 21.24 -5.03 29.54
CA SER A 254 21.51 -6.45 29.73
C SER A 254 20.69 -7.40 28.85
N ARG A 255 19.67 -6.86 28.14
CA ARG A 255 18.78 -7.62 27.27
C ARG A 255 19.10 -7.45 25.78
N LEU A 256 20.09 -6.61 25.43
CA LEU A 256 20.48 -6.36 24.05
C LEU A 256 21.28 -7.55 23.51
N ASP A 257 20.83 -8.08 22.38
CA ASP A 257 21.52 -9.09 21.60
C ASP A 257 22.45 -8.42 20.59
N LYS A 258 23.71 -8.86 20.53
CA LYS A 258 24.72 -8.31 19.61
C LYS A 258 24.54 -8.77 18.18
N GLU A 259 23.85 -9.89 17.98
CA GLU A 259 23.59 -10.44 16.65
C GLU A 259 22.38 -9.76 15.98
N SER A 260 21.60 -8.98 16.73
CA SER A 260 20.51 -8.19 16.17
C SER A 260 21.05 -7.02 15.33
N PRO A 261 20.50 -6.77 14.12
CA PRO A 261 20.84 -5.60 13.32
C PRO A 261 20.70 -4.27 14.08
N ALA A 262 19.67 -4.15 14.93
CA ALA A 262 19.41 -2.96 15.74
C ALA A 262 20.49 -2.68 16.83
N TYR A 263 21.41 -3.62 17.09
CA TYR A 263 22.42 -3.45 18.13
C TYR A 263 23.40 -2.33 17.78
N GLU A 264 23.85 -2.29 16.52
CA GLU A 264 24.77 -1.27 16.03
C GLU A 264 24.13 0.11 16.08
N GLU A 265 22.88 0.23 15.63
CA GLU A 265 22.10 1.46 15.70
C GLU A 265 21.94 1.96 17.14
N ILE A 266 21.72 1.06 18.12
CA ILE A 266 21.71 1.42 19.53
C ILE A 266 23.08 1.95 19.98
N GLN A 267 24.20 1.37 19.53
CA GLN A 267 25.52 1.88 19.90
C GLN A 267 25.78 3.27 19.32
N GLU A 268 25.31 3.55 18.10
CA GLU A 268 25.39 4.87 17.49
C GLU A 268 24.52 5.87 18.23
N LEU A 269 23.27 5.53 18.51
CA LEU A 269 22.36 6.34 19.32
C LEU A 269 22.96 6.66 20.70
N LYS A 270 23.65 5.70 21.32
CA LYS A 270 24.37 5.95 22.59
C LYS A 270 25.52 6.94 22.45
N LYS A 271 26.20 7.03 21.30
CA LYS A 271 27.23 8.07 21.13
C LYS A 271 26.59 9.45 21.13
N ASP A 272 25.48 9.61 20.43
CA ASP A 272 24.81 10.91 20.30
C ASP A 272 24.14 11.34 21.61
N VAL A 273 23.57 10.38 22.34
CA VAL A 273 22.77 10.60 23.53
C VAL A 273 23.57 10.40 24.82
N TYR A 274 24.90 10.18 24.80
CA TYR A 274 25.71 10.17 26.04
C TYR A 274 26.86 11.17 26.04
N ASN A 275 27.15 11.76 24.88
CA ASN A 275 27.95 12.97 24.79
C ASN A 275 27.15 14.20 25.26
#